data_AF-A0A8S0FQ01-F1
#
_entry.id   AF-A0A8S0FQ01-F1
#
_cell.length_a   1.000
_cell.length_b   1.000
_cell.length_c   1.000
_cell.angle_alpha   90.00
_cell.angle_beta   90.00
_cell.angle_gamma   90.00
#
_symmetry.space_group_name_H-M   'P 1'
#
loop_
_entity.id
_entity.type
_entity.pdbx_description
1 polymer ?
#
loop_
_entity_poly.entity_id
_entity_poly.type
_entity_poly.pdbx_seq_one_letter_code
_entity_poly.pdbx_strand_id
1 'polypeptide(L)'
;MKVYQLPEATRGARGRPIVNLLPLEQDERITAILPVTEFEEGVKVFMATANGTVKKTVLTEFNRLRTAGKVAIKLVDGDELIGVDLTSGEDEVMLFSAEGKVVRFKESSVRAMGCNTTGVRGIRLGEGDKVVSLIVPRGDGAILTATQNGYGKRTACSRTRGGIPNQVACDERGYLHQGYRT
;
A
#
# COMPACT_ATOMS: atom_id res chain seq x y z
N MET A 1 -5.56 9.32 -15.97
CA MET A 1 -6.28 9.24 -17.25
C MET A 1 -7.78 9.28 -17.00
N LYS A 2 -8.59 9.65 -17.99
CA LYS A 2 -10.05 9.58 -17.89
C LYS A 2 -10.54 8.19 -18.28
N VAL A 3 -11.61 7.70 -17.65
CA VAL A 3 -12.10 6.32 -17.83
C VAL A 3 -12.45 6.02 -19.29
N TYR A 4 -13.05 6.98 -20.01
CA TYR A 4 -13.42 6.82 -21.43
C TYR A 4 -12.21 6.68 -22.38
N GLN A 5 -10.97 6.90 -21.91
CA GLN A 5 -9.76 6.65 -22.71
C GLN A 5 -9.35 5.17 -22.71
N LEU A 6 -9.95 4.36 -21.82
CA LEU A 6 -9.79 2.91 -21.83
C LEU A 6 -10.63 2.31 -22.97
N PRO A 7 -10.17 1.20 -23.59
CA PRO A 7 -10.94 0.54 -24.63
C PRO A 7 -12.24 -0.03 -24.07
N GLU A 8 -13.36 0.32 -24.67
CA GLU A 8 -14.63 -0.35 -24.40
C GLU A 8 -14.56 -1.79 -24.92
N ALA A 9 -14.94 -2.73 -24.07
CA ALA A 9 -14.90 -4.15 -24.39
C ALA A 9 -15.96 -4.90 -23.59
N THR A 10 -16.46 -6.00 -24.16
CA THR A 10 -17.37 -6.91 -23.45
C THR A 10 -16.61 -7.69 -22.36
N ARG A 11 -17.31 -8.23 -21.36
CA ARG A 11 -16.70 -8.98 -20.24
C ARG A 11 -15.78 -10.13 -20.67
N GLY A 12 -16.03 -10.76 -21.82
CA GLY A 12 -15.22 -11.87 -22.34
C GLY A 12 -14.00 -11.44 -23.18
N ALA A 13 -13.86 -10.16 -23.50
CA ALA A 13 -12.76 -9.66 -24.30
C ALA A 13 -11.49 -9.47 -23.45
N ARG A 14 -10.31 -9.67 -24.05
CA ARG A 14 -9.02 -9.54 -23.35
C ARG A 14 -8.62 -8.09 -23.02
N GLY A 15 -9.25 -7.09 -23.64
CA GLY A 15 -8.88 -5.68 -23.51
C GLY A 15 -7.59 -5.32 -24.25
N ARG A 16 -6.99 -4.16 -23.92
CA ARG A 16 -5.68 -3.72 -24.43
C ARG A 16 -4.64 -3.71 -23.30
N PRO A 17 -3.39 -4.10 -23.56
CA PRO A 17 -2.31 -3.97 -22.57
C PRO A 17 -2.14 -2.53 -22.08
N ILE A 18 -2.01 -2.33 -20.76
CA ILE A 18 -1.91 -0.99 -20.14
C ILE A 18 -0.62 -0.24 -20.50
N VAL A 19 0.46 -0.98 -20.78
CA VAL A 19 1.75 -0.45 -21.28
C VAL A 19 1.60 0.28 -22.62
N ASN A 20 0.54 -0.01 -23.39
CA ASN A 20 0.27 0.69 -24.65
C ASN A 20 -0.58 1.95 -24.46
N LEU A 21 -1.06 2.21 -23.24
CA LEU A 21 -1.93 3.34 -22.90
C LEU A 21 -1.21 4.37 -22.01
N LEU A 22 -0.20 3.92 -21.26
CA LEU A 22 0.59 4.74 -20.34
C LEU A 22 2.08 4.66 -20.72
N PRO A 23 2.84 5.77 -20.63
CA PRO A 23 4.26 5.79 -20.90
C PRO A 23 5.02 5.17 -19.71
N LEU A 24 5.00 3.85 -19.61
CA LEU A 24 5.71 3.10 -18.58
C LEU A 24 7.13 2.79 -19.04
N GLU A 25 8.09 3.01 -18.14
CA GLU A 25 9.48 2.61 -18.35
C GLU A 25 9.63 1.08 -18.27
N GLN A 26 10.79 0.57 -18.69
CA GLN A 26 11.10 -0.84 -18.55
C GLN A 26 11.04 -1.27 -17.06
N ASP A 27 10.38 -2.39 -16.79
CA ASP A 27 10.13 -2.93 -15.45
C ASP A 27 9.26 -2.07 -14.52
N GLU A 28 8.70 -0.96 -15.03
CA GLU A 28 7.70 -0.18 -14.30
C GLU A 28 6.34 -0.89 -14.32
N ARG A 29 5.78 -1.11 -13.12
CA ARG A 29 4.48 -1.76 -12.94
C ARG A 29 3.49 -0.87 -12.22
N ILE A 30 2.22 -1.00 -12.59
CA ILE A 30 1.12 -0.32 -11.90
C ILE A 30 0.91 -0.97 -10.53
N THR A 31 1.09 -0.19 -9.47
CA THR A 31 0.90 -0.65 -8.08
C THR A 31 -0.54 -0.46 -7.61
N ALA A 32 -1.18 0.64 -8.00
CA ALA A 32 -2.53 0.97 -7.59
C ALA A 32 -3.25 1.82 -8.65
N ILE A 33 -4.57 1.66 -8.71
CA ILE A 33 -5.48 2.50 -9.49
C ILE A 33 -6.55 2.99 -8.53
N LEU A 34 -6.57 4.29 -8.27
CA LEU A 34 -7.50 4.92 -7.34
C LEU A 34 -8.51 5.76 -8.14
N PRO A 35 -9.81 5.41 -8.12
CA PRO A 35 -10.82 6.24 -8.76
C PRO A 35 -11.00 7.54 -7.99
N VAL A 36 -11.07 8.66 -8.70
CA VAL A 36 -11.25 10.00 -8.12
C VAL A 36 -12.36 10.70 -8.87
N THR A 37 -13.44 11.03 -8.16
CA THR A 37 -14.55 11.84 -8.70
C THR A 37 -14.21 13.32 -8.59
N GLU A 38 -13.79 13.77 -7.41
CA GLU A 38 -13.43 15.15 -7.09
C GLU A 38 -12.13 15.21 -6.29
N PHE A 39 -11.38 16.31 -6.46
CA PHE A 39 -10.12 16.55 -5.76
C PHE A 39 -10.39 17.32 -4.47
N GLU A 40 -10.76 16.61 -3.42
CA GLU A 40 -11.08 17.19 -2.12
C GLU A 40 -9.82 17.42 -1.26
N GLU A 41 -9.75 18.56 -0.56
CA GLU A 41 -8.65 18.86 0.39
C GLU A 41 -8.65 17.93 1.61
N GLY A 42 -9.82 17.43 1.99
CA GLY A 42 -10.01 16.49 3.08
C GLY A 42 -9.45 15.08 2.78
N VAL A 43 -9.19 14.76 1.51
CA VAL A 43 -8.70 13.44 1.09
C VAL A 43 -7.19 13.51 0.82
N LYS A 44 -6.49 12.46 1.23
CA LYS A 44 -5.05 12.31 1.08
C LYS A 44 -4.76 11.01 0.35
N VAL A 45 -3.70 11.01 -0.46
CA VAL A 45 -3.13 9.82 -1.06
C VAL A 45 -2.03 9.32 -0.12
N PHE A 46 -2.26 8.18 0.52
CA PHE A 46 -1.28 7.54 1.38
C PHE A 46 -0.51 6.47 0.59
N MET A 47 0.81 6.53 0.66
CA MET A 47 1.74 5.68 -0.08
C MET A 47 2.65 4.93 0.91
N ALA A 48 3.02 3.70 0.58
CA ALA A 48 4.02 2.92 1.29
C ALA A 48 4.98 2.23 0.34
N THR A 49 6.25 2.16 0.73
CA THR A 49 7.33 1.54 -0.04
C THR A 49 7.86 0.28 0.63
N ALA A 50 8.60 -0.54 -0.12
CA ALA A 50 9.14 -1.81 0.34
C ALA A 50 10.10 -1.65 1.52
N ASN A 51 10.88 -0.57 1.59
CA ASN A 51 11.80 -0.33 2.72
C ASN A 51 11.11 0.22 3.99
N GLY A 52 9.78 0.33 4.00
CA GLY A 52 9.02 0.82 5.15
C GLY A 52 8.87 2.34 5.23
N THR A 53 9.21 3.07 4.18
CA THR A 53 8.89 4.49 4.06
C THR A 53 7.41 4.66 3.73
N VAL A 54 6.76 5.62 4.39
CA VAL A 54 5.40 6.04 4.11
C VAL A 54 5.34 7.53 3.81
N LYS A 55 4.34 7.91 3.03
CA LYS A 55 4.11 9.31 2.67
C LYS A 55 2.63 9.55 2.48
N LYS A 56 2.14 10.69 2.94
CA LYS A 56 0.82 11.18 2.54
C LYS A 56 0.90 12.53 1.85
N THR A 57 0.12 12.69 0.81
CA THR A 57 0.02 13.91 0.00
C THR A 57 -1.46 14.28 -0.12
N VAL A 58 -1.81 15.56 -0.02
CA VAL A 58 -3.20 16.00 -0.22
C VAL A 58 -3.65 15.70 -1.65
N LEU A 59 -4.88 15.23 -1.85
CA LEU A 59 -5.37 14.80 -3.16
C LEU A 59 -5.36 15.94 -4.20
N THR A 60 -5.56 17.19 -3.78
CA THR A 60 -5.53 18.38 -4.65
C THR A 60 -4.20 18.58 -5.39
N GLU A 61 -3.09 18.07 -4.85
CA GLU A 61 -1.79 18.07 -5.54
C GLU A 61 -1.79 17.27 -6.85
N PHE A 62 -2.78 16.39 -7.05
CA PHE A 62 -2.94 15.54 -8.23
C PHE A 62 -3.99 16.07 -9.22
N ASN A 63 -4.57 17.26 -9.01
CA ASN A 63 -5.58 17.82 -9.92
C ASN A 63 -5.00 18.10 -11.33
N ARG A 64 -3.74 18.56 -11.39
CA ARG A 64 -3.05 18.87 -12.65
C ARG A 64 -1.97 17.84 -12.97
N LEU A 65 -2.38 16.72 -13.54
CA LEU A 65 -1.46 15.69 -14.05
C LEU A 65 -1.15 15.92 -15.53
N ARG A 66 0.13 15.81 -15.88
CA ARG A 66 0.61 15.80 -17.27
C ARG A 66 0.35 14.42 -17.88
N THR A 67 0.28 14.34 -19.21
CA THR A 67 0.16 13.06 -19.93
C THR A 67 1.33 12.11 -19.62
N ALA A 68 2.53 12.66 -19.40
CA ALA A 68 3.73 11.93 -19.02
C ALA A 68 3.76 11.50 -17.52
N GLY A 69 2.73 11.82 -16.74
CA GLY A 69 2.72 11.56 -15.30
C GLY A 69 3.37 12.66 -14.45
N LYS A 70 3.48 12.40 -13.15
CA LYS A 70 4.07 13.27 -12.12
C LYS A 70 4.74 12.37 -11.08
N VAL A 71 5.93 12.73 -10.61
CA VAL A 71 6.59 12.03 -9.50
C VAL A 71 5.75 12.22 -8.23
N ALA A 72 5.18 11.13 -7.72
CA ALA A 72 4.32 11.14 -6.52
C ALA A 72 5.14 11.02 -5.22
N ILE A 73 6.25 10.29 -5.27
CA ILE A 73 7.17 10.02 -4.17
C ILE A 73 8.58 9.88 -4.74
N LYS A 74 9.58 10.43 -4.05
CA LYS A 74 10.99 10.21 -4.41
C LYS A 74 11.46 8.93 -3.75
N LEU A 75 11.74 7.91 -4.55
CA LEU A 75 12.32 6.65 -4.09
C LEU A 75 13.84 6.78 -3.95
N VAL A 76 14.41 6.02 -3.03
CA VAL A 76 15.85 5.78 -2.96
C VAL A 76 16.19 4.55 -3.81
N ASP A 77 17.45 4.40 -4.21
CA ASP A 77 17.87 3.28 -5.04
C ASP A 77 17.54 1.93 -4.41
N GLY A 78 16.93 1.04 -5.20
CA GLY A 78 16.48 -0.28 -4.76
C GLY A 78 15.17 -0.31 -3.96
N ASP A 79 14.53 0.84 -3.73
CA ASP A 79 13.19 0.90 -3.13
C ASP A 79 12.10 0.93 -4.19
N GLU A 80 10.90 0.46 -3.83
CA GLU A 80 9.75 0.40 -4.72
C GLU A 80 8.46 0.73 -3.98
N LEU A 81 7.50 1.31 -4.70
CA LEU A 81 6.16 1.54 -4.17
C LEU A 81 5.41 0.20 -4.10
N ILE A 82 4.86 -0.14 -2.92
CA ILE A 82 4.15 -1.43 -2.71
C ILE A 82 2.65 -1.26 -2.50
N GLY A 83 2.19 -0.05 -2.21
CA GLY A 83 0.80 0.16 -1.86
C GLY A 83 0.43 1.63 -1.81
N VAL A 84 -0.80 1.91 -2.25
CA VAL A 84 -1.40 3.23 -2.22
C VAL A 84 -2.87 3.09 -1.88
N ASP A 85 -3.40 3.95 -1.00
CA ASP A 85 -4.82 4.04 -0.70
C ASP A 85 -5.19 5.50 -0.39
N LEU A 86 -6.48 5.83 -0.47
CA LEU A 86 -7.01 7.14 -0.08
C LEU A 86 -7.35 7.14 1.41
N THR A 87 -6.98 8.21 2.10
CA THR A 87 -7.27 8.39 3.52
C THR A 87 -7.87 9.77 3.78
N SER A 88 -8.64 9.88 4.85
CA SER A 88 -9.53 11.01 5.15
C SER A 88 -9.08 11.88 6.33
N GLY A 89 -8.03 11.49 7.06
CA GLY A 89 -7.55 12.20 8.26
C GLY A 89 -7.65 11.39 9.55
N GLU A 90 -8.75 10.66 9.72
CA GLU A 90 -9.03 9.85 10.91
C GLU A 90 -8.71 8.36 10.72
N ASP A 91 -8.34 7.97 9.50
CA ASP A 91 -8.04 6.59 9.17
C ASP A 91 -6.78 6.10 9.89
N GLU A 92 -6.72 4.79 10.08
CA GLU A 92 -5.50 4.10 10.48
C GLU A 92 -4.87 3.45 9.26
N VAL A 93 -3.57 3.21 9.34
CA VAL A 93 -2.80 2.50 8.32
C VAL A 93 -2.12 1.32 8.97
N MET A 94 -2.13 0.19 8.26
CA MET A 94 -1.44 -1.03 8.63
C MET A 94 -0.39 -1.35 7.57
N LEU A 95 0.84 -1.62 8.01
CA LEU A 95 1.90 -2.14 7.15
C LEU A 95 2.28 -3.55 7.59
N PHE A 96 2.46 -4.44 6.64
CA PHE A 96 2.83 -5.84 6.86
C PHE A 96 4.17 -6.12 6.21
N SER A 97 5.07 -6.77 6.94
CA SER A 97 6.37 -7.19 6.43
C SER A 97 6.39 -8.67 6.02
N ALA A 98 7.38 -9.04 5.22
CA ALA A 98 7.59 -10.42 4.77
C ALA A 98 7.88 -11.36 5.94
N GLU A 99 8.59 -10.88 6.98
CA GLU A 99 8.82 -11.63 8.22
C GLU A 99 7.61 -11.67 9.17
N GLY A 100 6.43 -11.23 8.71
CA GLY A 100 5.19 -11.30 9.49
C GLY A 100 5.04 -10.22 10.56
N LYS A 101 5.89 -9.19 10.54
CA LYS A 101 5.72 -8.01 11.41
C LYS A 101 4.56 -7.17 10.89
N VAL A 102 3.89 -6.52 11.84
CA VAL A 102 2.81 -5.59 11.55
C VAL A 102 2.93 -4.36 12.43
N VAL A 103 2.71 -3.19 11.84
CA VAL A 103 2.49 -1.96 12.58
C VAL A 103 1.13 -1.40 12.19
N ARG A 104 0.42 -0.82 13.16
CA ARG A 104 -0.85 -0.11 12.96
C ARG A 104 -0.75 1.24 13.65
N PHE A 105 -1.02 2.32 12.93
CA PHE A 105 -0.97 3.67 13.48
C PHE A 105 -1.98 4.58 12.79
N LYS A 106 -2.38 5.66 13.46
CA LYS A 106 -3.26 6.68 12.88
C LYS A 106 -2.53 7.46 11.80
N GLU A 107 -3.20 7.74 10.68
CA GLU A 107 -2.60 8.52 9.59
C GLU A 107 -2.23 9.95 10.02
N SER A 108 -2.89 10.49 11.04
CA SER A 108 -2.59 11.79 11.66
C SER A 108 -1.19 11.87 12.29
N SER A 109 -0.55 10.73 12.59
CA SER A 109 0.84 10.68 13.05
C SER A 109 1.86 10.93 11.92
N VAL A 110 1.44 10.83 10.67
CA VAL A 110 2.24 11.17 9.49
C VAL A 110 1.81 12.55 9.00
N ARG A 111 2.73 13.50 8.83
CA ARG A 111 2.37 14.81 8.25
C ARG A 111 2.14 14.73 6.75
N ALA A 112 1.26 15.58 6.21
CA ALA A 112 1.11 15.72 4.76
C ALA A 112 2.34 16.42 4.16
N MET A 113 2.77 15.95 2.99
CA MET A 113 3.96 16.44 2.28
C MET A 113 3.68 16.59 0.79
N GLY A 114 4.43 17.45 0.11
CA GLY A 114 4.31 17.65 -1.34
C GLY A 114 4.85 16.46 -2.16
N CYS A 115 4.50 16.40 -3.44
CA CYS A 115 4.85 15.29 -4.34
C CYS A 115 6.36 15.02 -4.49
N ASN A 116 7.22 16.05 -4.52
CA ASN A 116 8.67 15.87 -4.74
C ASN A 116 9.47 15.64 -3.44
N THR A 117 8.98 14.74 -2.59
CA THR A 117 9.58 14.41 -1.28
C THR A 117 9.60 12.90 -1.07
N THR A 118 10.50 12.43 -0.20
CA THR A 118 10.73 11.00 0.06
C THR A 118 9.67 10.40 0.99
N GLY A 119 9.34 11.06 2.10
CA GLY A 119 8.43 10.49 3.10
C GLY A 119 9.07 10.40 4.48
N VAL A 120 8.45 9.63 5.36
CA VAL A 120 8.93 9.32 6.71
C VAL A 120 8.88 7.82 6.94
N ARG A 121 9.60 7.31 7.94
CA ARG A 121 9.57 5.88 8.27
C ARG A 121 8.22 5.51 8.91
N GLY A 122 7.50 4.54 8.34
CA GLY A 122 6.25 4.01 8.87
C GLY A 122 6.42 2.73 9.69
N ILE A 123 7.39 1.89 9.34
CA ILE A 123 7.75 0.67 10.09
C ILE A 123 9.28 0.54 10.17
N ARG A 124 9.78 0.01 11.28
CA ARG A 124 11.19 -0.39 11.41
C ARG A 124 11.33 -1.85 11.00
N LEU A 125 12.11 -2.10 9.96
CA LEU A 125 12.37 -3.44 9.43
C LEU A 125 13.68 -3.99 10.01
N GLY A 126 13.76 -5.33 10.05
CA GLY A 126 15.02 -6.03 10.32
C GLY A 126 15.90 -6.04 9.06
N GLU A 127 17.11 -6.60 9.19
CA GLU A 127 17.97 -6.83 8.03
C GLU A 127 17.32 -7.82 7.06
N GLY A 128 17.23 -7.48 5.77
CA GLY A 128 16.62 -8.32 4.74
C GLY A 128 15.07 -8.32 4.70
N ASP A 129 14.40 -7.80 5.72
CA ASP A 129 12.93 -7.70 5.76
C ASP A 129 12.42 -6.55 4.87
N LYS A 130 11.19 -6.68 4.37
CA LYS A 130 10.54 -5.67 3.51
C LYS A 130 9.04 -5.63 3.75
N VAL A 131 8.44 -4.48 3.51
CA VAL A 131 6.97 -4.33 3.49
C VAL A 131 6.42 -5.01 2.24
N VAL A 132 5.38 -5.82 2.44
CA VAL A 132 4.70 -6.57 1.38
C VAL A 132 3.25 -6.12 1.18
N SER A 133 2.66 -5.40 2.13
CA SER A 133 1.27 -4.93 2.01
C SER A 133 0.98 -3.69 2.85
N LEU A 134 0.11 -2.84 2.31
CA LEU A 134 -0.54 -1.73 3.00
C LEU A 134 -2.04 -2.02 3.08
N ILE A 135 -2.64 -1.76 4.25
CA ILE A 135 -4.10 -1.86 4.46
C ILE A 135 -4.58 -0.62 5.21
N VAL A 136 -5.62 0.04 4.70
CA VAL A 136 -6.43 1.01 5.45
C VAL A 136 -7.69 0.28 5.93
N PRO A 137 -7.76 -0.15 7.21
CA PRO A 137 -8.89 -0.93 7.70
C PRO A 137 -10.16 -0.08 7.73
N ARG A 138 -11.19 -0.53 7.00
CA ARG A 138 -12.53 0.06 6.98
C ARG A 138 -13.55 -0.99 7.42
N GLY A 139 -14.34 -0.69 8.44
CA GLY A 139 -15.31 -1.62 9.05
C GLY A 139 -14.66 -2.78 9.82
N ASP A 140 -15.44 -3.83 10.06
CA ASP A 140 -15.10 -4.95 10.95
C ASP A 140 -14.55 -6.20 10.23
N GLY A 141 -14.16 -6.05 8.96
CA GLY A 141 -13.60 -7.14 8.16
C GLY A 141 -12.38 -7.79 8.82
N ALA A 142 -12.23 -9.11 8.65
CA ALA A 142 -11.03 -9.81 9.13
C ALA A 142 -9.84 -9.56 8.19
N ILE A 143 -8.64 -9.48 8.76
CA ILE A 143 -7.38 -9.49 8.02
C ILE A 143 -7.05 -10.94 7.64
N LEU A 144 -6.95 -11.21 6.34
CA LEU A 144 -6.47 -12.49 5.82
C LEU A 144 -4.99 -12.36 5.45
N THR A 145 -4.19 -13.29 5.92
CA THR A 145 -2.74 -13.38 5.62
C THR A 145 -2.46 -14.74 5.02
N ALA A 146 -1.54 -14.79 4.06
CA ALA A 146 -1.08 -16.00 3.39
C ALA A 146 0.44 -15.97 3.21
N THR A 147 1.03 -17.14 3.07
CA THR A 147 2.48 -17.37 3.05
C THR A 147 2.87 -18.06 1.75
N GLN A 148 4.16 -18.06 1.41
CA GLN A 148 4.66 -18.66 0.17
C GLN A 148 4.38 -20.18 0.06
N ASN A 149 4.26 -20.88 1.20
CA ASN A 149 4.00 -22.32 1.25
C ASN A 149 2.51 -22.66 1.39
N GLY A 150 1.60 -21.71 1.14
CA GLY A 150 0.16 -21.96 1.10
C GLY A 150 -0.56 -21.97 2.46
N TYR A 151 0.14 -21.67 3.56
CA TYR A 151 -0.51 -21.47 4.85
C TYR A 151 -1.10 -20.07 4.94
N GLY A 152 -2.26 -19.94 5.61
CA GLY A 152 -2.88 -18.65 5.86
C GLY A 152 -3.78 -18.66 7.08
N LYS A 153 -4.04 -17.47 7.63
CA LYS A 153 -4.98 -17.29 8.74
C LYS A 153 -5.82 -16.03 8.55
N ARG A 154 -7.01 -16.04 9.15
CA ARG A 154 -7.85 -14.84 9.33
C ARG A 154 -7.79 -14.37 10.77
N THR A 155 -7.55 -13.08 10.97
CA THR A 155 -7.54 -12.44 12.29
C THR A 155 -8.49 -11.25 12.27
N ALA A 156 -9.38 -11.15 13.26
CA ALA A 156 -10.29 -10.00 13.36
C ALA A 156 -9.49 -8.67 13.42
N CYS A 157 -9.94 -7.65 12.68
CA CYS A 157 -9.26 -6.36 12.65
C CYS A 157 -9.20 -5.69 14.03
N SER A 158 -10.22 -5.86 14.88
CA SER A 158 -10.21 -5.36 16.26
C SER A 158 -9.03 -5.85 17.09
N ARG A 159 -8.56 -7.08 16.82
CA ARG A 159 -7.46 -7.72 17.56
C ARG A 159 -6.07 -7.18 17.18
N THR A 160 -5.96 -6.31 16.17
CA THR A 160 -4.66 -5.79 15.68
C THR A 160 -4.24 -4.44 16.27
N ARG A 161 -5.07 -3.84 17.16
CA ARG A 161 -4.85 -2.50 17.76
C ARG A 161 -3.65 -2.40 18.73
N GLY A 162 -2.91 -3.48 18.95
CA GLY A 162 -1.64 -3.52 19.70
C GLY A 162 -0.56 -4.35 18.99
N GLY A 163 -0.65 -4.46 17.66
CA GLY A 163 -0.01 -5.53 16.89
C GLY A 163 -0.93 -6.75 16.78
N ILE A 164 -0.59 -7.71 15.92
CA ILE A 164 -1.32 -8.99 15.83
C ILE A 164 -0.78 -9.91 16.94
N PRO A 165 -1.60 -10.31 17.94
CA PRO A 165 -1.22 -11.36 18.88
C PRO A 165 -0.91 -12.62 18.08
N ASN A 166 0.24 -13.24 18.33
CA ASN A 166 0.80 -14.30 17.49
C ASN A 166 0.98 -13.79 16.05
N GLN A 167 1.95 -12.89 15.86
CA GLN A 167 2.44 -12.50 14.53
C GLN A 167 2.64 -13.77 13.70
N VAL A 168 2.29 -13.69 12.42
CA VAL A 168 2.47 -14.79 11.46
C VAL A 168 3.97 -14.93 11.22
N ALA A 169 4.70 -15.54 12.15
CA ALA A 169 6.06 -15.96 11.89
C ALA A 169 5.97 -17.31 11.19
N CYS A 170 6.29 -17.35 9.90
CA CYS A 170 6.65 -18.59 9.24
C CYS A 170 8.08 -18.92 9.61
N ASP A 171 8.31 -20.13 10.10
CA ASP A 171 9.68 -20.65 10.22
C ASP A 171 10.29 -20.92 8.83
N GLU A 172 11.56 -21.32 8.79
CA GLU A 172 12.29 -21.67 7.56
C GLU A 172 11.63 -22.82 6.76
N ARG A 173 10.67 -23.53 7.35
CA ARG A 173 9.90 -24.62 6.73
C ARG A 173 8.48 -24.18 6.32
N GLY A 174 8.13 -22.92 6.57
CA GLY A 174 6.84 -22.30 6.25
C GLY A 174 5.70 -22.65 7.20
N TYR A 175 5.96 -23.25 8.36
CA TYR A 175 4.91 -23.54 9.35
C TYR A 175 4.50 -22.27 10.10
N LEU A 176 3.19 -22.08 10.25
CA LEU A 176 2.62 -21.03 11.08
C LEU A 176 2.80 -21.39 12.56
N HIS A 177 3.71 -20.71 13.24
CA HIS A 177 3.79 -20.80 14.70
C HIS A 177 2.89 -19.75 15.35
N GLN A 178 2.13 -20.15 16.36
CA GLN A 178 1.57 -19.17 17.28
C GLN A 178 2.71 -18.60 18.11
N GLY A 179 3.25 -17.45 17.69
CA GLY A 179 4.24 -16.72 18.47
C GLY A 179 3.62 -16.15 19.73
N TYR A 180 3.48 -16.97 20.79
CA TYR A 180 3.38 -16.47 22.15
C TYR A 180 4.74 -15.84 22.49
N ARG A 181 4.84 -14.51 22.43
CA ARG A 181 5.86 -13.84 23.24
C ARG A 181 5.40 -13.95 24.69
N THR A 182 6.16 -14.69 25.50
CA THR A 182 6.25 -14.45 26.95
C THR A 182 6.73 -13.04 27.22
#